data_AF-E3S6J2-F1
#
_entry.id   AF-E3S6J2-F1
#
_cell.length_a   1.000
_cell.length_b   1.000
_cell.length_c   1.000
_cell.angle_alpha   90.00
_cell.angle_beta   90.00
_cell.angle_gamma   90.00
#
_symmetry.space_group_name_H-M   'P 1'
#
loop_
_entity.id
_entity.type
_entity.pdbx_description
1 polymer ?
#
loop_
_entity_poly.entity_id
_entity_poly.type
_entity_poly.pdbx_seq_one_letter_code
_entity_poly.pdbx_strand_id
1 'polypeptide(L)'
;MSNLGDLQKQLSQILAGAQAQGYTIEQIIPEEMQDHFQDISALKTAREFIQELETREQDLQAEKDELLAKLKEKEQEIEDQPAEFKALKVDLQMAHRMIEFQKEIAEDSTRRAKRAEQNFDKAAKDLIASGELAAKIVRLQRELEQQQSTIRNLQEQNQHAAEVFQALCAQDAETIAAKDAELADMLSHSSQVETESEQFNETFTTLIESLETENCSSAALLNDKSLLLNKMETLYNVVVGEMTPLNNFYARALDMLQIFHGLFQTLSNPNPAAMATLPQDLDALMTTAHQDLSYYQDLYTSLSGTGSVAEQEVRTQLHSIFTSANAMLLVFSVIKVDAERFLGRLPSEPSTWASMKAKLGLSGAGASKRFSVA
;
A
#
# COMPACT_ATOMS: atom_id res chain seq x y z
N MET A 1 -169.17 -103.59 -16.55
CA MET A 1 -169.49 -102.28 -17.15
C MET A 1 -168.49 -102.10 -18.29
N SER A 2 -168.84 -102.44 -19.53
CA SER A 2 -169.67 -101.57 -20.39
C SER A 2 -169.06 -100.16 -20.40
N ASN A 3 -168.02 -99.95 -21.19
CA ASN A 3 -167.40 -98.64 -21.43
C ASN A 3 -166.56 -98.72 -22.72
N LEU A 4 -166.32 -97.59 -23.39
CA LEU A 4 -165.90 -97.41 -24.80
C LEU A 4 -164.89 -98.43 -25.40
N GLY A 5 -164.02 -99.03 -24.60
CA GLY A 5 -163.10 -100.10 -25.02
C GLY A 5 -163.76 -101.40 -25.50
N ASP A 6 -164.96 -101.74 -25.02
CA ASP A 6 -165.69 -102.94 -25.48
C ASP A 6 -166.28 -102.76 -26.89
N LEU A 7 -166.69 -101.53 -27.23
CA LEU A 7 -167.19 -101.16 -28.56
C LEU A 7 -166.05 -101.08 -29.60
N GLN A 8 -164.87 -100.61 -29.17
CA GLN A 8 -163.67 -100.58 -30.02
C GLN A 8 -163.13 -102.01 -30.28
N LYS A 9 -163.24 -102.92 -29.30
CA LYS A 9 -162.95 -104.34 -29.52
C LYS A 9 -163.92 -105.00 -30.50
N GLN A 10 -165.22 -104.71 -30.41
CA GLN A 10 -166.21 -105.23 -31.37
C GLN A 10 -165.99 -104.68 -32.78
N LEU A 11 -165.69 -103.39 -32.93
CA LEU A 11 -165.36 -102.80 -34.23
C LEU A 11 -164.06 -103.37 -34.81
N SER A 12 -163.03 -103.61 -33.98
CA SER A 12 -161.82 -104.30 -34.43
C SER A 12 -162.06 -105.77 -34.80
N GLN A 13 -163.02 -106.45 -34.16
CA GLN A 13 -163.41 -107.82 -34.52
C GLN A 13 -164.23 -107.89 -35.82
N ILE A 14 -165.07 -106.88 -36.09
CA ILE A 14 -165.81 -106.79 -37.36
C ILE A 14 -164.85 -106.41 -38.51
N LEU A 15 -163.89 -105.50 -38.28
CA LEU A 15 -162.84 -105.18 -39.25
C LEU A 15 -161.90 -106.36 -39.51
N ALA A 16 -161.51 -107.12 -38.48
CA ALA A 16 -160.72 -108.35 -38.65
C ALA A 16 -161.51 -109.45 -39.36
N GLY A 17 -162.83 -109.56 -39.11
CA GLY A 17 -163.72 -110.49 -39.81
C GLY A 17 -163.91 -110.16 -41.30
N ALA A 18 -163.96 -108.87 -41.65
CA ALA A 18 -164.06 -108.42 -43.04
C ALA A 18 -162.72 -108.52 -43.79
N GLN A 19 -161.58 -108.33 -43.11
CA GLN A 19 -160.25 -108.59 -43.67
C GLN A 19 -160.00 -110.09 -43.90
N ALA A 20 -160.51 -110.96 -43.03
CA ALA A 20 -160.46 -112.42 -43.24
C ALA A 20 -161.27 -112.89 -44.47
N GLN A 21 -162.16 -112.04 -45.00
CA GLN A 21 -162.93 -112.28 -46.22
C GLN A 21 -162.46 -111.43 -47.43
N GLY A 22 -161.43 -110.60 -47.27
CA GLY A 22 -160.69 -110.01 -48.40
C GLY A 22 -161.26 -108.74 -49.03
N TYR A 23 -162.05 -107.92 -48.33
CA TYR A 23 -162.56 -106.63 -48.86
C TYR A 23 -161.72 -105.41 -48.43
N THR A 24 -161.53 -104.44 -49.33
CA THR A 24 -160.68 -103.25 -49.15
C THR A 24 -161.46 -101.98 -48.78
N ILE A 25 -160.71 -101.09 -48.10
CA ILE A 25 -161.19 -99.96 -47.27
C ILE A 25 -161.93 -98.85 -48.03
N GLU A 26 -161.80 -98.79 -49.35
CA GLU A 26 -162.41 -97.76 -50.19
C GLU A 26 -163.91 -97.94 -50.40
N GLN A 27 -164.48 -99.10 -50.04
CA GLN A 27 -165.87 -99.43 -50.33
C GLN A 27 -166.83 -99.24 -49.13
N ILE A 28 -166.35 -98.72 -48.00
CA ILE A 28 -167.09 -98.78 -46.72
C ILE A 28 -167.51 -97.41 -46.16
N ILE A 29 -167.04 -96.25 -46.66
CA ILE A 29 -167.24 -94.96 -45.97
C ILE A 29 -167.81 -93.83 -46.87
N PRO A 30 -168.87 -93.09 -46.42
CA PRO A 30 -169.47 -91.97 -47.16
C PRO A 30 -168.62 -90.68 -47.23
N GLU A 31 -168.81 -89.93 -48.31
CA GLU A 31 -168.08 -88.73 -48.75
C GLU A 31 -168.02 -87.58 -47.72
N GLU A 32 -168.91 -87.52 -46.74
CA GLU A 32 -169.01 -86.39 -45.81
C GLU A 32 -167.87 -86.31 -44.78
N MET A 33 -166.98 -87.32 -44.76
CA MET A 33 -165.91 -87.46 -43.75
C MET A 33 -164.50 -87.23 -44.31
N GLN A 34 -164.35 -86.79 -45.56
CA GLN A 34 -163.03 -86.55 -46.18
C GLN A 34 -162.33 -85.29 -45.65
N ASP A 35 -163.07 -84.22 -45.30
CA ASP A 35 -162.47 -82.96 -44.83
C ASP A 35 -161.81 -83.09 -43.45
N HIS A 36 -162.28 -84.01 -42.59
CA HIS A 36 -161.68 -84.24 -41.26
C HIS A 36 -160.33 -84.97 -41.30
N PHE A 37 -159.96 -85.62 -42.42
CA PHE A 37 -158.68 -86.32 -42.53
C PHE A 37 -157.50 -85.39 -42.81
N GLN A 38 -157.73 -84.22 -43.43
CA GLN A 38 -156.66 -83.24 -43.61
C GLN A 38 -156.20 -82.64 -42.27
N ASP A 39 -157.13 -82.35 -41.36
CA ASP A 39 -156.82 -81.84 -40.01
C ASP A 39 -156.09 -82.88 -39.11
N ILE A 40 -156.38 -84.18 -39.26
CA ILE A 40 -155.69 -85.25 -38.53
C ILE A 40 -154.24 -85.41 -39.02
N SER A 41 -153.97 -85.13 -40.29
CA SER A 41 -152.62 -85.24 -40.85
C SER A 41 -151.67 -84.17 -40.30
N ALA A 42 -152.14 -82.93 -40.14
CA ALA A 42 -151.37 -81.83 -39.56
C ALA A 42 -151.12 -81.99 -38.04
N LEU A 43 -152.03 -82.67 -37.33
CA LEU A 43 -151.87 -82.99 -35.90
C LEU A 43 -150.86 -84.11 -35.64
N LYS A 44 -150.63 -85.01 -36.61
CA LYS A 44 -149.66 -86.10 -36.49
C LYS A 44 -148.22 -85.60 -36.64
N THR A 45 -147.95 -84.72 -37.60
CA THR A 45 -146.64 -84.10 -37.78
C THR A 45 -146.24 -83.21 -36.60
N ALA A 46 -147.21 -82.50 -35.99
CA ALA A 46 -146.95 -81.73 -34.77
C ALA A 46 -146.61 -82.62 -33.55
N ARG A 47 -147.20 -83.82 -33.44
CA ARG A 47 -146.87 -84.77 -32.36
C ARG A 47 -145.51 -85.44 -32.54
N GLU A 48 -145.13 -85.76 -33.78
CA GLU A 48 -143.81 -86.32 -34.07
C GLU A 48 -142.69 -85.33 -33.73
N PHE A 49 -142.89 -84.02 -33.98
CA PHE A 49 -141.92 -82.98 -33.60
C PHE A 49 -141.77 -82.79 -32.08
N ILE A 50 -142.87 -82.88 -31.32
CA ILE A 50 -142.83 -82.79 -29.85
C ILE A 50 -142.07 -83.99 -29.27
N GLN A 51 -142.29 -85.19 -29.81
CA GLN A 51 -141.64 -86.39 -29.32
C GLN A 51 -140.12 -86.38 -29.59
N GLU A 52 -139.70 -85.77 -30.71
CA GLU A 52 -138.28 -85.58 -31.04
C GLU A 52 -137.58 -84.53 -30.14
N LEU A 53 -138.32 -83.52 -29.67
CA LEU A 53 -137.82 -82.56 -28.67
C LEU A 53 -137.72 -83.18 -27.27
N GLU A 54 -138.69 -83.99 -26.86
CA GLU A 54 -138.68 -84.67 -25.56
C GLU A 54 -137.52 -85.69 -25.46
N THR A 55 -137.21 -86.43 -26.52
CA THR A 55 -136.04 -87.33 -26.53
C THR A 55 -134.73 -86.55 -26.47
N ARG A 56 -134.62 -85.43 -27.19
CA ARG A 56 -133.42 -84.58 -27.15
C ARG A 56 -133.21 -83.93 -25.79
N GLU A 57 -134.29 -83.57 -25.09
CA GLU A 57 -134.22 -83.03 -23.73
C GLU A 57 -133.80 -84.10 -22.71
N GLN A 58 -134.27 -85.34 -22.87
CA GLN A 58 -133.80 -86.47 -22.05
C GLN A 58 -132.32 -86.80 -22.28
N ASP A 59 -131.85 -86.77 -23.53
CA ASP A 59 -130.44 -87.00 -23.85
C ASP A 59 -129.54 -85.90 -23.24
N LEU A 60 -129.95 -84.63 -23.33
CA LEU A 60 -129.23 -83.50 -22.70
C LEU A 60 -129.20 -83.60 -21.18
N GLN A 61 -130.28 -84.08 -20.56
CA GLN A 61 -130.33 -84.27 -19.12
C GLN A 61 -129.37 -85.39 -18.67
N ALA A 62 -129.31 -86.50 -19.41
CA ALA A 62 -128.37 -87.59 -19.14
C ALA A 62 -126.90 -87.14 -19.32
N GLU A 63 -126.61 -86.36 -20.35
CA GLU A 63 -125.25 -85.85 -20.62
C GLU A 63 -124.79 -84.86 -19.52
N LYS A 64 -125.72 -84.03 -19.02
CA LYS A 64 -125.46 -83.14 -17.88
C LYS A 64 -125.16 -83.93 -16.60
N ASP A 65 -125.92 -84.99 -16.33
CA ASP A 65 -125.71 -85.84 -15.15
C ASP A 65 -124.37 -86.60 -15.25
N GLU A 66 -123.96 -87.04 -16.45
CA GLU A 66 -122.65 -87.65 -16.69
C GLU A 66 -121.49 -86.67 -16.50
N LEU A 67 -121.62 -85.43 -16.97
CA LEU A 67 -120.61 -84.38 -16.77
C LEU A 67 -120.48 -83.99 -15.29
N LEU A 68 -121.59 -83.91 -14.56
CA LEU A 68 -121.56 -83.67 -13.11
C LEU A 68 -120.89 -84.82 -12.34
N ALA A 69 -121.08 -86.06 -12.78
CA ALA A 69 -120.38 -87.21 -12.21
C ALA A 69 -118.86 -87.13 -12.45
N LYS A 70 -118.42 -86.80 -13.69
CA LYS A 70 -116.99 -86.64 -14.01
C LYS A 70 -116.33 -85.48 -13.27
N LEU A 71 -117.07 -84.40 -13.01
CA LEU A 71 -116.56 -83.24 -12.27
C LEU A 71 -116.34 -83.61 -10.78
N LYS A 72 -117.29 -84.32 -10.17
CA LYS A 72 -117.13 -84.85 -8.81
C LYS A 72 -115.98 -85.84 -8.69
N GLU A 73 -115.81 -86.72 -9.67
CA GLU A 73 -114.70 -87.68 -9.69
C GLU A 73 -113.33 -86.97 -9.77
N LYS A 74 -113.21 -85.90 -10.57
CA LYS A 74 -111.98 -85.09 -10.67
C LYS A 74 -111.74 -84.21 -9.45
N GLU A 75 -112.78 -83.71 -8.80
CA GLU A 75 -112.65 -82.98 -7.53
C GLU A 75 -112.20 -83.92 -6.41
N GLN A 76 -112.69 -85.17 -6.37
CA GLN A 76 -112.18 -86.19 -5.45
C GLN A 76 -110.73 -86.62 -5.77
N GLU A 77 -110.30 -86.65 -7.04
CA GLU A 77 -108.91 -86.92 -7.43
C GLU A 77 -107.93 -85.78 -7.05
N ILE A 78 -108.43 -84.55 -6.86
CA ILE A 78 -107.64 -83.41 -6.35
C ILE A 78 -107.58 -83.42 -4.82
N GLU A 79 -108.66 -83.84 -4.15
CA GLU A 79 -108.70 -83.97 -2.68
C GLU A 79 -107.87 -85.18 -2.19
N ASP A 80 -107.84 -86.28 -2.95
CA ASP A 80 -107.02 -87.48 -2.72
C ASP A 80 -105.64 -87.46 -3.43
N GLN A 81 -105.03 -86.28 -3.59
CA GLN A 81 -103.62 -86.22 -3.99
C GLN A 81 -102.69 -86.73 -2.88
N PRO A 82 -101.74 -87.64 -3.19
CA PRO A 82 -100.87 -88.25 -2.20
C PRO A 82 -100.03 -87.21 -1.46
N ALA A 83 -99.78 -87.46 -0.17
CA ALA A 83 -99.01 -86.59 0.73
C ALA A 83 -97.65 -86.14 0.15
N GLU A 84 -97.09 -86.90 -0.79
CA GLU A 84 -95.83 -86.63 -1.48
C GLU A 84 -95.80 -85.30 -2.26
N PHE A 85 -96.90 -84.85 -2.87
CA PHE A 85 -96.89 -83.59 -3.63
C PHE A 85 -96.95 -82.34 -2.71
N LYS A 86 -97.66 -82.45 -1.58
CA LYS A 86 -97.63 -81.44 -0.51
C LYS A 86 -96.24 -81.39 0.15
N ALA A 87 -95.61 -82.55 0.36
CA ALA A 87 -94.24 -82.63 0.87
C ALA A 87 -93.23 -81.99 -0.10
N LEU A 88 -93.31 -82.28 -1.39
CA LEU A 88 -92.40 -81.73 -2.40
C LEU A 88 -92.48 -80.19 -2.51
N LYS A 89 -93.69 -79.61 -2.37
CA LYS A 89 -93.86 -78.14 -2.35
C LYS A 89 -93.21 -77.51 -1.12
N VAL A 90 -93.31 -78.17 0.05
CA VAL A 90 -92.65 -77.73 1.28
C VAL A 90 -91.13 -77.88 1.15
N ASP A 91 -90.64 -78.97 0.57
CA ASP A 91 -89.21 -79.19 0.33
C ASP A 91 -88.63 -78.17 -0.64
N LEU A 92 -89.35 -77.80 -1.69
CA LEU A 92 -88.93 -76.76 -2.64
C LEU A 92 -88.90 -75.38 -1.97
N GLN A 93 -89.88 -75.06 -1.13
CA GLN A 93 -89.86 -73.84 -0.31
C GLN A 93 -88.72 -73.83 0.71
N MET A 94 -88.44 -74.97 1.35
CA MET A 94 -87.30 -75.12 2.26
C MET A 94 -85.97 -74.97 1.53
N ALA A 95 -85.83 -75.56 0.34
CA ALA A 95 -84.66 -75.41 -0.51
C ALA A 95 -84.47 -73.95 -0.95
N HIS A 96 -85.54 -73.24 -1.32
CA HIS A 96 -85.47 -71.82 -1.68
C HIS A 96 -85.00 -70.96 -0.50
N ARG A 97 -85.58 -71.16 0.69
CA ARG A 97 -85.14 -70.47 1.91
C ARG A 97 -83.69 -70.81 2.28
N MET A 98 -83.28 -72.06 2.08
CA MET A 98 -81.90 -72.48 2.33
C MET A 98 -80.92 -71.84 1.36
N ILE A 99 -81.29 -71.71 0.08
CA ILE A 99 -80.50 -70.99 -0.94
C ILE A 99 -80.40 -69.51 -0.59
N GLU A 100 -81.50 -68.86 -0.21
CA GLU A 100 -81.49 -67.46 0.23
C GLU A 100 -80.61 -67.25 1.46
N PHE A 101 -80.74 -68.11 2.47
CA PHE A 101 -79.91 -68.07 3.66
C PHE A 101 -78.42 -68.24 3.36
N GLN A 102 -78.05 -69.23 2.53
CA GLN A 102 -76.66 -69.42 2.11
C GLN A 102 -76.14 -68.24 1.28
N LYS A 103 -77.00 -67.64 0.44
CA LYS A 103 -76.68 -66.44 -0.34
C LYS A 103 -76.41 -65.26 0.58
N GLU A 104 -77.24 -65.03 1.59
CA GLU A 104 -77.01 -63.97 2.59
C GLU A 104 -75.71 -64.18 3.37
N ILE A 105 -75.40 -65.41 3.77
CA ILE A 105 -74.13 -65.75 4.42
C ILE A 105 -72.95 -65.51 3.48
N ALA A 106 -73.06 -65.89 2.21
CA ALA A 106 -72.02 -65.65 1.21
C ALA A 106 -71.84 -64.14 0.95
N GLU A 107 -72.91 -63.36 0.86
CA GLU A 107 -72.88 -61.91 0.69
C GLU A 107 -72.34 -61.18 1.93
N ASP A 108 -72.66 -61.65 3.14
CA ASP A 108 -72.10 -61.09 4.37
C ASP A 108 -70.62 -61.46 4.52
N SER A 109 -70.23 -62.71 4.22
CA SER A 109 -68.82 -63.12 4.27
C SER A 109 -67.97 -62.38 3.22
N THR A 110 -68.47 -62.18 2.00
CA THR A 110 -67.81 -61.36 0.99
C THR A 110 -67.73 -59.88 1.39
N ARG A 111 -68.76 -59.32 2.03
CA ARG A 111 -68.69 -57.97 2.61
C ARG A 111 -67.66 -57.86 3.72
N ARG A 112 -67.60 -58.84 4.63
CA ARG A 112 -66.60 -58.89 5.70
C ARG A 112 -65.19 -59.03 5.14
N ALA A 113 -64.98 -59.90 4.15
CA ALA A 113 -63.71 -60.07 3.45
C ALA A 113 -63.26 -58.76 2.79
N LYS A 114 -64.15 -58.08 2.05
CA LYS A 114 -63.85 -56.76 1.45
C LYS A 114 -63.50 -55.70 2.48
N ARG A 115 -64.19 -55.64 3.62
CA ARG A 115 -63.83 -54.71 4.71
C ARG A 115 -62.48 -55.06 5.32
N ALA A 116 -62.19 -56.35 5.51
CA ALA A 116 -60.90 -56.79 6.01
C ALA A 116 -59.78 -56.42 5.04
N GLU A 117 -59.95 -56.67 3.73
CA GLU A 117 -59.02 -56.28 2.67
C GLU A 117 -58.78 -54.76 2.67
N GLN A 118 -59.84 -53.95 2.70
CA GLN A 118 -59.73 -52.49 2.79
C GLN A 118 -58.99 -52.02 4.06
N ASN A 119 -59.26 -52.66 5.20
CA ASN A 119 -58.57 -52.33 6.46
C ASN A 119 -57.10 -52.74 6.41
N PHE A 120 -56.75 -53.89 5.81
CA PHE A 120 -55.37 -54.31 5.60
C PHE A 120 -54.64 -53.38 4.65
N ASP A 121 -55.25 -53.00 3.53
CA ASP A 121 -54.67 -52.04 2.59
C ASP A 121 -54.42 -50.69 3.25
N LYS A 122 -55.36 -50.23 4.09
CA LYS A 122 -55.18 -49.00 4.85
C LYS A 122 -54.05 -49.12 5.87
N ALA A 123 -54.02 -50.19 6.66
CA ALA A 123 -52.96 -50.43 7.64
C ALA A 123 -51.58 -50.59 6.97
N ALA A 124 -51.51 -51.24 5.81
CA ALA A 124 -50.29 -51.36 5.02
C ALA A 124 -49.79 -50.00 4.52
N LYS A 125 -50.70 -49.15 4.00
CA LYS A 125 -50.38 -47.77 3.61
C LYS A 125 -49.88 -46.93 4.80
N ASP A 126 -50.54 -47.04 5.94
CA ASP A 126 -50.14 -46.32 7.16
C ASP A 126 -48.77 -46.80 7.67
N LEU A 127 -48.48 -48.10 7.60
CA LEU A 127 -47.19 -48.67 7.96
C LEU A 127 -46.06 -48.19 7.02
N ILE A 128 -46.31 -48.15 5.71
CA ILE A 128 -45.34 -47.63 4.72
C ILE A 128 -45.07 -46.15 4.98
N ALA A 129 -46.13 -45.35 5.15
CA ALA A 129 -45.99 -43.92 5.45
C ALA A 129 -45.24 -43.66 6.76
N SER A 130 -45.49 -44.47 7.81
CA SER A 130 -44.75 -44.40 9.07
C SER A 130 -43.27 -44.76 8.88
N GLY A 131 -42.98 -45.79 8.09
CA GLY A 131 -41.61 -46.20 7.73
C GLY A 131 -40.85 -45.10 6.97
N GLU A 132 -41.50 -44.45 6.00
CA GLU A 132 -40.94 -43.31 5.26
C GLU A 132 -40.64 -42.12 6.17
N LEU A 133 -41.57 -41.79 7.09
CA LEU A 133 -41.36 -40.74 8.08
C LEU A 133 -40.21 -41.07 9.04
N ALA A 134 -40.12 -42.31 9.53
CA ALA A 134 -39.02 -42.75 10.38
C ALA A 134 -37.67 -42.68 9.65
N ALA A 135 -37.60 -43.12 8.39
CA ALA A 135 -36.41 -42.99 7.56
C ALA A 135 -36.01 -41.52 7.35
N LYS A 136 -37.00 -40.63 7.14
CA LYS A 136 -36.77 -39.18 7.02
C LYS A 136 -36.22 -38.58 8.32
N ILE A 137 -36.74 -38.98 9.48
CA ILE A 137 -36.25 -38.54 10.80
C ILE A 137 -34.78 -38.94 10.97
N VAL A 138 -34.44 -40.21 10.69
CA VAL A 138 -33.06 -40.70 10.79
C VAL A 138 -32.12 -39.93 9.86
N ARG A 139 -32.57 -39.63 8.63
CA ARG A 139 -31.78 -38.83 7.68
C ARG A 139 -31.53 -37.41 8.20
N LEU A 140 -32.58 -36.74 8.68
CA LEU A 140 -32.47 -35.39 9.22
C LEU A 140 -31.61 -35.34 10.50
N GLN A 141 -31.69 -36.34 11.37
CA GLN A 141 -30.81 -36.45 12.54
C GLN A 141 -29.34 -36.56 12.14
N ARG A 142 -29.03 -37.41 11.15
CA ARG A 142 -27.66 -37.52 10.63
C ARG A 142 -27.16 -36.23 9.99
N GLU A 143 -28.00 -35.57 9.20
CA GLU A 143 -27.67 -34.25 8.61
C GLU A 143 -27.41 -33.21 9.70
N LEU A 144 -28.22 -33.19 10.77
CA LEU A 144 -28.08 -32.26 11.89
C LEU A 144 -26.80 -32.53 12.70
N GLU A 145 -26.48 -33.78 13.00
CA GLU A 145 -25.23 -34.16 13.67
C GLU A 145 -24.00 -33.76 12.84
N GLN A 146 -24.05 -33.96 11.53
CA GLN A 146 -22.98 -33.55 10.61
C GLN A 146 -22.83 -32.03 10.55
N GLN A 147 -23.94 -31.28 10.52
CA GLN A 147 -23.89 -29.82 10.56
C GLN A 147 -23.35 -29.31 11.90
N GLN A 148 -23.76 -29.91 13.02
CA GLN A 148 -23.24 -29.55 14.35
C GLN A 148 -21.75 -29.80 14.48
N SER A 149 -21.24 -30.93 13.96
CA SER A 149 -19.79 -31.20 13.96
C SER A 149 -19.03 -30.22 13.08
N THR A 150 -19.58 -29.87 11.91
CA THR A 150 -18.99 -28.87 11.00
C THR A 150 -18.94 -27.48 11.67
N ILE A 151 -20.02 -27.07 12.35
CA ILE A 151 -20.07 -25.79 13.07
C ILE A 151 -19.01 -25.75 14.17
N ARG A 152 -18.87 -26.83 14.97
CA ARG A 152 -17.83 -26.89 16.01
C ARG A 152 -16.42 -26.77 15.43
N ASN A 153 -16.12 -27.52 14.36
CA ASN A 153 -14.82 -27.41 13.68
C ASN A 153 -14.55 -25.99 13.18
N LEU A 154 -15.54 -25.33 12.58
CA LEU A 154 -15.39 -23.96 12.11
C LEU A 154 -15.20 -22.97 13.26
N GLN A 155 -15.85 -23.17 14.39
CA GLN A 155 -15.66 -22.35 15.59
C GLN A 155 -14.24 -22.51 16.15
N GLU A 156 -13.74 -23.74 16.26
CA GLU A 156 -12.37 -24.03 16.70
C GLU A 156 -11.33 -23.42 15.75
N GLN A 157 -11.53 -23.57 14.43
CA GLN A 157 -10.64 -22.95 13.43
C GLN A 157 -10.64 -21.43 13.50
N ASN A 158 -11.82 -20.81 13.68
CA ASN A 158 -11.94 -19.36 13.78
C ASN A 158 -11.28 -18.84 15.07
N GLN A 159 -11.47 -19.54 16.18
CA GLN A 159 -10.81 -19.21 17.45
C GLN A 159 -9.29 -19.31 17.33
N HIS A 160 -8.78 -20.39 16.72
CA HIS A 160 -7.35 -20.52 16.48
C HIS A 160 -6.80 -19.43 15.54
N ALA A 161 -7.52 -19.10 14.47
CA ALA A 161 -7.14 -18.01 13.57
C ALA A 161 -7.12 -16.65 14.28
N ALA A 162 -8.08 -16.39 15.17
CA ALA A 162 -8.13 -15.16 15.97
C ALA A 162 -6.94 -15.06 16.94
N GLU A 163 -6.57 -16.17 17.60
CA GLU A 163 -5.39 -16.24 18.47
C GLU A 163 -4.09 -15.97 17.69
N VAL A 164 -3.93 -16.60 16.52
CA VAL A 164 -2.77 -16.38 15.64
C VAL A 164 -2.72 -14.94 15.16
N PHE A 165 -3.85 -14.37 14.75
CA PHE A 165 -3.92 -12.99 14.29
C PHE A 165 -3.57 -12.01 15.42
N GLN A 166 -4.07 -12.25 16.63
CA GLN A 166 -3.74 -11.41 17.79
C GLN A 166 -2.25 -11.47 18.14
N ALA A 167 -1.64 -12.66 18.09
CA ALA A 167 -0.21 -12.83 18.31
C ALA A 167 0.62 -12.10 17.24
N LEU A 168 0.20 -12.19 15.97
CA LEU A 168 0.84 -11.47 14.86
C LEU A 168 0.75 -9.95 15.05
N CYS A 169 -0.43 -9.43 15.40
CA CYS A 169 -0.59 -8.00 15.66
C CYS A 169 0.28 -7.50 16.83
N ALA A 170 0.43 -8.31 17.88
CA ALA A 170 1.31 -7.98 19.00
C ALA A 170 2.78 -7.94 18.57
N GLN A 171 3.22 -8.92 17.77
CA GLN A 171 4.57 -8.97 17.21
C GLN A 171 4.84 -7.81 16.26
N ASP A 172 3.89 -7.48 15.39
CA ASP A 172 4.01 -6.34 14.46
C ASP A 172 4.09 -5.02 15.23
N ALA A 173 3.28 -4.84 16.29
CA ALA A 173 3.34 -3.65 17.14
C ALA A 173 4.69 -3.50 17.84
N GLU A 174 5.27 -4.60 18.36
CA GLU A 174 6.60 -4.59 18.97
C GLU A 174 7.69 -4.24 17.94
N THR A 175 7.59 -4.80 16.73
CA THR A 175 8.54 -4.54 15.63
C THR A 175 8.46 -3.09 15.16
N ILE A 176 7.25 -2.54 15.03
CA ILE A 176 7.03 -1.12 14.68
C ILE A 176 7.63 -0.23 15.75
N ALA A 177 7.36 -0.49 17.04
CA ALA A 177 7.92 0.30 18.13
C ALA A 177 9.45 0.27 18.16
N ALA A 178 10.07 -0.89 17.90
CA ALA A 178 11.53 -1.01 17.80
C ALA A 178 12.09 -0.22 16.60
N LYS A 179 11.40 -0.24 15.45
CA LYS A 179 11.81 0.51 14.25
C LYS A 179 11.64 2.01 14.40
N ASP A 180 10.57 2.46 15.06
CA ASP A 180 10.35 3.87 15.36
C ASP A 180 11.43 4.42 16.30
N ALA A 181 11.84 3.61 17.31
CA ALA A 181 12.96 3.97 18.18
C ALA A 181 14.28 4.09 17.40
N GLU A 182 14.59 3.12 16.52
CA GLU A 182 15.78 3.16 15.67
C GLU A 182 15.78 4.37 14.72
N LEU A 183 14.63 4.72 14.15
CA LEU A 183 14.47 5.92 13.32
C LEU A 183 14.67 7.21 14.12
N ALA A 184 14.13 7.28 15.34
CA ALA A 184 14.32 8.44 16.22
C ALA A 184 15.80 8.64 16.59
N ASP A 185 16.52 7.56 16.91
CA ASP A 185 17.95 7.60 17.19
C ASP A 185 18.75 8.04 15.95
N MET A 186 18.44 7.50 14.76
CA MET A 186 19.10 7.93 13.52
C MET A 186 18.84 9.40 13.19
N LEU A 187 17.62 9.90 13.40
CA LEU A 187 17.29 11.32 13.19
C LEU A 187 18.03 12.22 14.18
N SER A 188 18.11 11.82 15.45
CA SER A 188 18.89 12.53 16.46
C SER A 188 20.37 12.57 16.08
N HIS A 189 20.92 11.45 15.62
CA HIS A 189 22.32 11.38 15.20
C HIS A 189 22.58 12.24 13.94
N SER A 190 21.68 12.20 12.95
CA SER A 190 21.76 13.03 11.76
C SER A 190 21.76 14.52 12.11
N SER A 191 20.86 14.94 13.01
CA SER A 191 20.80 16.32 13.48
C SER A 191 22.09 16.74 14.20
N GLN A 192 22.69 15.86 15.01
CA GLN A 192 23.98 16.11 15.64
C GLN A 192 25.08 16.32 14.59
N VAL A 193 25.17 15.43 13.60
CA VAL A 193 26.18 15.53 12.52
C VAL A 193 26.02 16.82 11.73
N GLU A 194 24.79 17.24 11.42
CA GLU A 194 24.53 18.53 10.77
C GLU A 194 25.04 19.69 11.63
N THR A 195 24.74 19.71 12.93
CA THR A 195 25.20 20.77 13.83
C THR A 195 26.73 20.81 13.96
N GLU A 196 27.39 19.65 14.03
CA GLU A 196 28.86 19.53 14.06
C GLU A 196 29.47 20.03 12.74
N SER A 197 28.84 19.72 11.60
CA SER A 197 29.28 20.19 10.29
C SER A 197 29.16 21.71 10.15
N GLU A 198 28.08 22.31 10.65
CA GLU A 198 27.90 23.76 10.65
C GLU A 198 28.96 24.45 11.53
N GLN A 199 29.19 23.96 12.74
CA GLN A 199 30.23 24.47 13.65
C GLN A 199 31.63 24.32 13.05
N PHE A 200 31.91 23.19 12.40
CA PHE A 200 33.18 22.99 11.70
C PHE A 200 33.36 24.02 10.58
N ASN A 201 32.33 24.27 9.77
CA ASN A 201 32.42 25.22 8.67
C ASN A 201 32.56 26.67 9.16
N GLU A 202 31.88 27.04 10.25
CA GLU A 202 32.02 28.35 10.88
C GLU A 202 33.46 28.55 11.41
N THR A 203 33.96 27.60 12.20
CA THR A 203 35.33 27.67 12.75
C THR A 203 36.40 27.70 11.66
N PHE A 204 36.22 26.96 10.57
CA PHE A 204 37.14 26.98 9.43
C PHE A 204 37.10 28.34 8.69
N THR A 205 35.92 28.92 8.51
CA THR A 205 35.76 30.24 7.90
C THR A 205 36.42 31.32 8.76
N THR A 206 36.19 31.32 10.07
CA THR A 206 36.85 32.26 11.00
C THR A 206 38.37 32.11 10.99
N LEU A 207 38.89 30.88 10.88
CA LEU A 207 40.33 30.65 10.76
C LEU A 207 40.90 31.26 9.47
N ILE A 208 40.21 31.09 8.33
CA ILE A 208 40.61 31.71 7.06
C ILE A 208 40.65 33.23 7.21
N GLU A 209 39.58 33.84 7.70
CA GLU A 209 39.49 35.30 7.87
C GLU A 209 40.60 35.83 8.80
N SER A 210 40.90 35.10 9.89
CA SER A 210 41.99 35.43 10.81
C SER A 210 43.34 35.38 10.12
N LEU A 211 43.62 34.32 9.34
CA LEU A 211 44.88 34.15 8.61
C LEU A 211 45.02 35.19 7.50
N GLU A 212 43.95 35.53 6.78
CA GLU A 212 43.96 36.58 5.77
C GLU A 212 44.24 37.95 6.39
N THR A 213 43.61 38.24 7.53
CA THR A 213 43.85 39.48 8.29
C THR A 213 45.29 39.55 8.80
N GLU A 214 45.80 38.47 9.37
CA GLU A 214 47.18 38.38 9.86
C GLU A 214 48.19 38.55 8.72
N ASN A 215 47.95 37.90 7.57
CA ASN A 215 48.80 38.01 6.40
C ASN A 215 48.82 39.43 5.84
N CYS A 216 47.66 40.08 5.72
CA CYS A 216 47.57 41.49 5.32
C CYS A 216 48.32 42.42 6.29
N SER A 217 48.16 42.20 7.61
CA SER A 217 48.86 42.99 8.63
C SER A 217 50.38 42.79 8.59
N SER A 218 50.82 41.54 8.36
CA SER A 218 52.23 41.18 8.26
C SER A 218 52.86 41.77 7.00
N ALA A 219 52.16 41.72 5.86
CA ALA A 219 52.61 42.33 4.63
C ALA A 219 52.74 43.86 4.76
N ALA A 220 51.78 44.52 5.41
CA ALA A 220 51.86 45.95 5.70
C ALA A 220 53.06 46.29 6.58
N LEU A 221 53.26 45.55 7.68
CA LEU A 221 54.39 45.75 8.58
C LEU A 221 55.75 45.50 7.91
N LEU A 222 55.84 44.48 7.05
CA LEU A 222 57.05 44.21 6.27
C LEU A 222 57.34 45.33 5.27
N ASN A 223 56.32 45.86 4.59
CA ASN A 223 56.48 46.99 3.67
C ASN A 223 56.93 48.26 4.41
N ASP A 224 56.33 48.57 5.55
CA ASP A 224 56.71 49.72 6.38
C ASP A 224 58.15 49.60 6.89
N LYS A 225 58.54 48.41 7.36
CA LYS A 225 59.90 48.14 7.81
C LYS A 225 60.91 48.19 6.67
N SER A 226 60.57 47.66 5.49
CA SER A 226 61.40 47.73 4.28
C SER A 226 61.62 49.19 3.86
N LEU A 227 60.55 49.99 3.85
CA LEU A 227 60.63 51.42 3.55
C LEU A 227 61.50 52.18 4.56
N LEU A 228 61.37 51.87 5.85
CA LEU A 228 62.21 52.44 6.90
C LEU A 228 63.68 52.05 6.73
N LEU A 229 63.97 50.77 6.47
CA LEU A 229 65.33 50.29 6.23
C LEU A 229 65.96 50.98 5.01
N ASN A 230 65.24 51.09 3.90
CA ASN A 230 65.73 51.79 2.70
C ASN A 230 66.02 53.27 3.00
N LYS A 231 65.17 53.94 3.79
CA LYS A 231 65.42 55.32 4.24
C LYS A 231 66.66 55.42 5.12
N MET A 232 66.84 54.50 6.07
CA MET A 232 68.02 54.46 6.94
C MET A 232 69.31 54.17 6.17
N GLU A 233 69.27 53.25 5.21
CA GLU A 233 70.40 52.91 4.35
C GLU A 233 70.78 54.11 3.46
N THR A 234 69.80 54.80 2.89
CA THR A 234 70.04 56.03 2.10
C THR A 234 70.70 57.10 2.97
N LEU A 235 70.18 57.35 4.17
CA LEU A 235 70.76 58.31 5.12
C LEU A 235 72.19 57.92 5.51
N TYR A 236 72.42 56.64 5.81
CA TYR A 236 73.76 56.14 6.13
C TYR A 236 74.74 56.37 4.98
N ASN A 237 74.34 56.06 3.74
CA ASN A 237 75.17 56.27 2.56
C ASN A 237 75.47 57.76 2.32
N VAL A 238 74.51 58.66 2.55
CA VAL A 238 74.72 60.12 2.50
C VAL A 238 75.74 60.56 3.54
N VAL A 239 75.57 60.16 4.81
CA VAL A 239 76.47 60.54 5.91
C VAL A 239 77.88 60.01 5.68
N VAL A 240 78.03 58.74 5.28
CA VAL A 240 79.34 58.16 4.97
C VAL A 240 79.98 58.84 3.76
N GLY A 241 79.19 59.14 2.73
CA GLY A 241 79.62 59.85 1.54
C GLY A 241 80.17 61.25 1.84
N GLU A 242 79.48 62.02 2.69
CA GLU A 242 79.93 63.34 3.14
C GLU A 242 81.09 63.27 4.14
N MET A 243 81.12 62.29 5.05
CA MET A 243 82.17 62.19 6.06
C MET A 243 83.52 61.74 5.49
N THR A 244 83.52 60.89 4.46
CA THR A 244 84.73 60.35 3.84
C THR A 244 85.73 61.42 3.37
N PRO A 245 85.34 62.43 2.55
CA PRO A 245 86.25 63.50 2.15
C PRO A 245 86.76 64.33 3.33
N LEU A 246 85.93 64.58 4.35
CA LEU A 246 86.37 65.31 5.55
C LEU A 246 87.42 64.52 6.33
N ASN A 247 87.22 63.21 6.53
CA ASN A 247 88.20 62.34 7.15
C ASN A 247 89.52 62.31 6.38
N ASN A 248 89.45 62.20 5.05
CA ASN A 248 90.62 62.23 4.18
C ASN A 248 91.38 63.56 4.28
N PHE A 249 90.64 64.68 4.31
CA PHE A 249 91.23 66.01 4.54
C PHE A 249 91.97 66.05 5.88
N TYR A 250 91.36 65.61 6.98
CA TYR A 250 92.02 65.67 8.30
C TYR A 250 93.24 64.76 8.40
N ALA A 251 93.23 63.60 7.76
CA ALA A 251 94.41 62.75 7.64
C ALA A 251 95.56 63.50 6.93
N ARG A 252 95.27 64.15 5.79
CA ARG A 252 96.26 64.94 5.06
C ARG A 252 96.69 66.19 5.80
N ALA A 253 95.78 66.83 6.53
CA ALA A 253 96.07 67.98 7.37
C ALA A 253 97.06 67.61 8.49
N LEU A 254 96.93 66.40 9.05
CA LEU A 254 97.90 65.86 9.99
C LEU A 254 99.27 65.65 9.33
N ASP A 255 99.32 65.12 8.11
CA ASP A 255 100.57 64.95 7.36
C ASP A 255 101.24 66.30 7.07
N MET A 256 100.46 67.32 6.66
CA MET A 256 100.97 68.69 6.49
C MET A 256 101.54 69.25 7.79
N LEU A 257 100.84 69.06 8.92
CA LEU A 257 101.35 69.48 10.23
C LEU A 257 102.66 68.80 10.58
N GLN A 258 102.79 67.51 10.29
CA GLN A 258 104.04 66.76 10.51
C GLN A 258 105.18 67.30 9.64
N ILE A 259 104.90 67.65 8.38
CA ILE A 259 105.88 68.28 7.48
C ILE A 259 106.33 69.63 8.04
N PHE A 260 105.40 70.51 8.40
CA PHE A 260 105.73 71.81 8.99
C PHE A 260 106.49 71.67 10.30
N HIS A 261 106.06 70.76 11.18
CA HIS A 261 106.74 70.47 12.43
C HIS A 261 108.17 69.96 12.20
N GLY A 262 108.38 69.02 11.28
CA GLY A 262 109.70 68.52 10.90
C GLY A 262 110.60 69.61 10.31
N LEU A 263 110.02 70.51 9.51
CA LEU A 263 110.73 71.69 9.00
C LEU A 263 111.18 72.59 10.16
N PHE A 264 110.26 72.95 11.07
CA PHE A 264 110.58 73.80 12.22
C PHE A 264 111.61 73.15 13.15
N GLN A 265 111.54 71.84 13.36
CA GLN A 265 112.55 71.09 14.12
C GLN A 265 113.93 71.13 13.43
N THR A 266 113.98 70.92 12.12
CA THR A 266 115.23 70.98 11.34
C THR A 266 115.82 72.39 11.38
N LEU A 267 114.98 73.41 11.23
CA LEU A 267 115.36 74.81 11.36
C LEU A 267 115.87 75.11 12.77
N SER A 268 115.26 74.55 13.81
CA SER A 268 115.66 74.75 15.21
C SER A 268 116.94 74.00 15.61
N ASN A 269 117.37 72.99 14.84
CA ASN A 269 118.58 72.24 15.13
C ASN A 269 119.83 73.14 15.00
N PRO A 270 120.72 73.20 16.03
CA PRO A 270 121.91 74.04 16.00
C PRO A 270 122.97 73.60 14.98
N ASN A 271 123.01 72.31 14.59
CA ASN A 271 123.96 71.78 13.60
C ASN A 271 123.21 71.05 12.46
N PRO A 272 122.54 71.76 11.54
CA PRO A 272 121.86 71.12 10.44
C PRO A 272 122.87 70.56 9.43
N ALA A 273 122.83 69.25 9.17
CA ALA A 273 123.69 68.59 8.18
C ALA A 273 123.28 68.87 6.72
N ALA A 274 122.05 69.35 6.50
CA ALA A 274 121.48 69.67 5.19
C ALA A 274 120.70 71.00 5.27
N MET A 275 120.61 71.73 4.15
CA MET A 275 119.69 72.88 4.06
C MET A 275 118.25 72.39 4.20
N ALA A 276 117.50 73.02 5.09
CA ALA A 276 116.08 72.72 5.26
C ALA A 276 115.34 73.11 3.97
N THR A 277 114.62 72.16 3.39
CA THR A 277 113.76 72.38 2.21
C THR A 277 112.36 71.87 2.52
N LEU A 278 111.38 72.47 1.86
CA LEU A 278 110.02 71.94 1.87
C LEU A 278 109.99 70.68 0.98
N PRO A 279 109.39 69.57 1.44
CA PRO A 279 109.16 68.41 0.58
C PRO A 279 108.26 68.78 -0.60
N GLN A 280 108.57 68.25 -1.79
CA GLN A 280 107.72 68.42 -2.98
C GLN A 280 106.32 67.80 -2.78
N ASP A 281 106.21 66.82 -1.88
CA ASP A 281 104.95 66.15 -1.54
C ASP A 281 103.95 67.08 -0.83
N LEU A 282 104.39 68.20 -0.23
CA LEU A 282 103.48 69.14 0.43
C LEU A 282 102.50 69.77 -0.56
N ASP A 283 102.95 70.07 -1.79
CA ASP A 283 102.13 70.70 -2.82
C ASP A 283 101.07 69.76 -3.35
N ALA A 284 101.45 68.49 -3.52
CA ALA A 284 100.53 67.42 -3.85
C ALA A 284 99.51 67.23 -2.73
N LEU A 285 99.95 67.15 -1.46
CA LEU A 285 99.05 67.01 -0.30
C LEU A 285 98.05 68.17 -0.21
N MET A 286 98.50 69.41 -0.37
CA MET A 286 97.64 70.59 -0.31
C MET A 286 96.64 70.63 -1.47
N THR A 287 97.06 70.24 -2.66
CA THR A 287 96.18 70.15 -3.84
C THR A 287 95.11 69.07 -3.64
N THR A 288 95.49 67.89 -3.15
CA THR A 288 94.54 66.81 -2.89
C THR A 288 93.60 67.13 -1.72
N ALA A 289 94.09 67.79 -0.66
CA ALA A 289 93.24 68.26 0.43
C ALA A 289 92.22 69.30 -0.04
N HIS A 290 92.60 70.18 -0.96
CA HIS A 290 91.65 71.10 -1.61
C HIS A 290 90.60 70.33 -2.43
N GLN A 291 91.01 69.30 -3.18
CA GLN A 291 90.10 68.45 -3.94
C GLN A 291 89.11 67.70 -3.05
N ASP A 292 89.54 67.17 -1.89
CA ASP A 292 88.63 66.53 -0.93
C ASP A 292 87.57 67.50 -0.43
N LEU A 293 87.96 68.72 -0.07
CA LEU A 293 87.03 69.75 0.37
C LEU A 293 86.08 70.20 -0.75
N SER A 294 86.58 70.32 -1.99
CA SER A 294 85.72 70.58 -3.16
C SER A 294 84.71 69.45 -3.36
N TYR A 295 85.15 68.19 -3.26
CA TYR A 295 84.29 67.02 -3.40
C TYR A 295 83.22 66.97 -2.29
N TYR A 296 83.57 67.31 -1.05
CA TYR A 296 82.59 67.50 0.02
C TYR A 296 81.56 68.56 -0.36
N GLN A 297 81.99 69.72 -0.84
CA GLN A 297 81.09 70.82 -1.19
C GLN A 297 80.14 70.44 -2.33
N ASP A 298 80.64 69.72 -3.33
CA ASP A 298 79.83 69.19 -4.44
C ASP A 298 78.79 68.19 -3.94
N LEU A 299 79.18 67.26 -3.05
CA LEU A 299 78.24 66.33 -2.41
C LEU A 299 77.20 67.07 -1.57
N TYR A 300 77.64 67.97 -0.70
CA TYR A 300 76.76 68.75 0.18
C TYR A 300 75.73 69.55 -0.62
N THR A 301 76.14 70.19 -1.71
CA THR A 301 75.21 70.95 -2.58
C THR A 301 74.28 70.03 -3.37
N SER A 302 74.78 68.93 -3.94
CA SER A 302 73.96 67.97 -4.71
C SER A 302 72.85 67.29 -3.88
N LEU A 303 73.09 67.13 -2.58
CA LEU A 303 72.17 66.48 -1.65
C LEU A 303 71.35 67.51 -0.84
N SER A 304 71.63 68.81 -0.97
CA SER A 304 70.91 69.87 -0.24
C SER A 304 69.46 69.99 -0.72
N GLY A 305 68.51 69.88 0.21
CA GLY A 305 67.07 70.05 -0.05
C GLY A 305 66.27 68.75 -0.15
N THR A 306 66.92 67.59 -0.10
CA THR A 306 66.26 66.27 -0.10
C THR A 306 66.60 65.56 1.20
N GLY A 307 65.88 65.84 2.30
CA GLY A 307 66.17 65.17 3.55
C GLY A 307 65.17 65.41 4.67
N SER A 308 65.19 64.52 5.65
CA SER A 308 64.40 64.68 6.89
C SER A 308 65.01 65.73 7.83
N VAL A 309 64.25 66.18 8.85
CA VAL A 309 64.75 67.17 9.83
C VAL A 309 66.03 66.69 10.53
N ALA A 310 66.09 65.41 10.92
CA ALA A 310 67.26 64.83 11.57
C ALA A 310 68.48 64.74 10.63
N GLU A 311 68.25 64.44 9.35
CA GLU A 311 69.29 64.46 8.33
C GLU A 311 69.86 65.87 8.15
N GLN A 312 68.98 66.88 8.10
CA GLN A 312 69.41 68.27 7.97
C GLN A 312 70.26 68.72 9.17
N GLU A 313 69.96 68.25 10.37
CA GLU A 313 70.75 68.55 11.58
C GLU A 313 72.17 67.95 11.50
N VAL A 314 72.29 66.66 11.15
CA VAL A 314 73.60 66.00 10.98
C VAL A 314 74.42 66.69 9.90
N ARG A 315 73.80 67.03 8.76
CA ARG A 315 74.48 67.69 7.65
C ARG A 315 74.92 69.10 8.00
N THR A 316 74.15 69.83 8.81
CA THR A 316 74.56 71.14 9.33
C THR A 316 75.82 71.02 10.21
N GLN A 317 75.91 69.98 11.04
CA GLN A 317 77.12 69.71 11.83
C GLN A 317 78.32 69.36 10.95
N LEU A 318 78.14 68.48 9.95
CA LEU A 318 79.20 68.16 8.98
C LEU A 318 79.66 69.40 8.20
N HIS A 319 78.75 70.30 7.85
CA HIS A 319 79.08 71.54 7.13
C HIS A 319 79.87 72.53 8.01
N SER A 320 79.60 72.55 9.31
CA SER A 320 80.43 73.30 10.26
C SER A 320 81.87 72.78 10.31
N ILE A 321 82.04 71.45 10.31
CA ILE A 321 83.36 70.79 10.24
C ILE A 321 84.06 71.17 8.93
N PHE A 322 83.38 71.08 7.80
CA PHE A 322 83.90 71.52 6.50
C PHE A 322 84.39 72.97 6.53
N THR A 323 83.59 73.88 7.11
CA THR A 323 83.95 75.30 7.22
C THR A 323 85.25 75.47 8.01
N SER A 324 85.40 74.73 9.11
CA SER A 324 86.64 74.71 9.89
C SER A 324 87.82 74.12 9.11
N ALA A 325 87.59 73.04 8.36
CA ALA A 325 88.60 72.39 7.54
C ALA A 325 89.11 73.32 6.42
N ASN A 326 88.21 74.04 5.76
CA ASN A 326 88.57 75.02 4.74
C ASN A 326 89.40 76.18 5.34
N ALA A 327 89.00 76.68 6.51
CA ALA A 327 89.80 77.69 7.23
C ALA A 327 91.21 77.17 7.56
N MET A 328 91.32 75.91 8.01
CA MET A 328 92.60 75.27 8.31
C MET A 328 93.50 75.15 7.06
N LEU A 329 92.93 74.77 5.91
CA LEU A 329 93.67 74.71 4.63
C LEU A 329 94.21 76.09 4.22
N LEU A 330 93.43 77.16 4.43
CA LEU A 330 93.88 78.53 4.19
C LEU A 330 95.04 78.91 5.13
N VAL A 331 95.01 78.48 6.39
CA VAL A 331 96.15 78.69 7.30
C VAL A 331 97.39 77.94 6.81
N PHE A 332 97.25 76.68 6.37
CA PHE A 332 98.39 75.94 5.80
C PHE A 332 98.96 76.59 4.55
N SER A 333 98.14 77.17 3.69
CA SER A 333 98.63 77.85 2.49
C SER A 333 99.42 79.10 2.83
N VAL A 334 98.98 79.87 3.83
CA VAL A 334 99.73 81.01 4.37
C VAL A 334 101.06 80.56 4.98
N ILE A 335 101.04 79.53 5.84
CA ILE A 335 102.26 78.98 6.46
C ILE A 335 103.23 78.49 5.38
N LYS A 336 102.75 77.79 4.35
CA LYS A 336 103.56 77.33 3.22
C LYS A 336 104.25 78.51 2.54
N VAL A 337 103.49 79.53 2.12
CA VAL A 337 104.04 80.70 1.40
C VAL A 337 105.08 81.42 2.25
N ASP A 338 104.83 81.58 3.54
CA ASP A 338 105.79 82.20 4.45
C ASP A 338 107.04 81.33 4.67
N ALA A 339 106.89 80.01 4.78
CA ALA A 339 108.00 79.07 4.86
C ALA A 339 108.84 79.07 3.58
N GLU A 340 108.24 79.04 2.39
CA GLU A 340 108.94 79.13 1.11
C GLU A 340 109.70 80.45 0.97
N ARG A 341 109.07 81.57 1.31
CA ARG A 341 109.72 82.89 1.29
C ARG A 341 110.90 82.95 2.26
N PHE A 342 110.73 82.36 3.45
CA PHE A 342 111.77 82.31 4.47
C PHE A 342 112.95 81.42 4.02
N LEU A 343 112.68 80.19 3.59
CA LEU A 343 113.69 79.25 3.10
C LEU A 343 114.41 79.78 1.86
N GLY A 344 113.71 80.47 0.95
CA GLY A 344 114.31 81.08 -0.25
C GLY A 344 115.28 82.22 0.05
N ARG A 345 115.14 82.92 1.18
CA ARG A 345 116.06 83.98 1.64
C ARG A 345 117.27 83.44 2.40
N LEU A 346 117.17 82.23 2.93
CA LEU A 346 118.18 81.61 3.80
C LEU A 346 119.56 81.40 3.12
N PRO A 347 119.65 81.04 1.82
CA PRO A 347 120.92 80.95 1.09
C PRO A 347 121.56 82.31 0.79
N SER A 348 120.76 83.35 0.56
CA SER A 348 121.24 84.70 0.23
C SER A 348 121.67 85.50 1.45
N GLU A 349 121.12 85.20 2.63
CA GLU A 349 121.41 85.90 3.89
C GLU A 349 121.65 84.92 5.07
N PRO A 350 122.72 84.11 5.05
CA PRO A 350 122.96 83.11 6.11
C PRO A 350 123.24 83.73 7.49
N SER A 351 123.75 84.97 7.56
CA SER A 351 124.10 85.66 8.81
C SER A 351 122.89 86.20 9.57
N THR A 352 121.79 86.53 8.89
CA THR A 352 120.54 87.01 9.53
C THR A 352 119.85 85.86 10.26
N TRP A 353 119.85 84.65 9.67
CA TRP A 353 119.32 83.47 10.35
C TRP A 353 120.16 83.03 11.56
N ALA A 354 121.49 83.05 11.45
CA ALA A 354 122.38 82.77 12.58
C ALA A 354 122.15 83.77 13.74
N SER A 355 121.96 85.06 13.41
CA SER A 355 121.63 86.11 14.37
C SER A 355 120.25 85.90 15.02
N MET A 356 119.26 85.44 14.24
CA MET A 356 117.92 85.12 14.74
C MET A 356 117.94 83.91 15.67
N LYS A 357 118.68 82.85 15.33
CA LYS A 357 118.94 81.69 16.22
C LYS A 357 119.59 82.11 17.53
N ALA A 358 120.59 82.99 17.48
CA ALA A 358 121.25 83.51 18.67
C ALA A 358 120.29 84.34 19.55
N LYS A 359 119.43 85.18 18.95
CA LYS A 359 118.39 85.94 19.67
C LYS A 359 117.29 85.07 20.28
N LEU A 360 116.94 83.96 19.63
CA LEU A 360 115.93 83.01 20.11
C LEU A 360 116.52 81.93 21.06
N GLY A 361 117.82 82.00 21.38
CA GLY A 361 118.47 81.02 22.26
C GLY A 361 118.66 79.63 21.66
N LEU A 362 118.50 79.48 20.34
CA LEU A 362 118.59 78.23 19.59
C LEU A 362 120.02 77.95 19.06
N SER A 363 120.98 78.87 19.24
CA SER A 363 122.37 78.62 18.86
C SER A 363 123.05 77.71 19.89
N GLY A 364 123.42 76.50 19.47
CA GLY A 364 124.18 75.55 20.27
C GLY A 364 125.61 76.04 20.51
N ALA A 365 125.80 76.95 21.46
CA ALA A 365 127.07 77.13 22.14
C ALA A 365 127.03 76.25 23.41
N GLY A 366 127.82 75.18 23.39
CA GLY A 366 127.88 74.21 24.47
C GLY A 366 128.21 74.83 25.82
N ALA A 367 127.32 74.63 26.78
CA ALA A 367 127.73 74.36 28.16
C ALA A 367 128.05 72.86 28.25
N SER A 368 129.19 72.44 27.71
CA SER A 368 129.88 71.27 28.24
C SER A 368 130.45 71.67 29.61
N LYS A 369 129.57 71.76 30.62
CA LYS A 369 130.03 71.64 32.01
C LYS A 369 130.35 70.16 32.21
N ARG A 370 131.64 69.85 32.04
CA ARG A 370 132.30 68.80 32.82
C ARG A 370 131.86 68.99 34.28
N PHE A 371 130.94 68.16 34.76
CA PHE A 371 130.89 67.85 36.17
C PHE A 371 132.09 66.94 36.46
N SER A 372 133.18 67.56 36.90
CA SER A 372 134.21 66.91 37.70
C SER A 372 133.75 66.94 39.16
N VAL A 373 133.89 65.78 39.78
CA VAL A 373 133.38 65.33 41.09
C VAL A 373 133.84 66.17 42.29
N ALA A 374 132.91 66.39 43.23
CA ALA A 374 133.07 66.11 44.66
C ALA A 374 131.71 65.62 45.20
#